data_AF-A0A661B657-F1
#
_entry.id   AF-A0A661B657-F1
#
_cell.length_a   1.000
_cell.length_b   1.000
_cell.length_c   1.000
_cell.angle_alpha   90.00
_cell.angle_beta   90.00
_cell.angle_gamma   90.00
#
_symmetry.space_group_name_H-M   'P 1'
#
loop_
_entity.id
_entity.type
_entity.pdbx_description
1 polymer ?
#
loop_
_entity_poly.entity_id
_entity_poly.type
_entity_poly.pdbx_seq_one_letter_code
_entity_poly.pdbx_strand_id
1 'polypeptide(L)'
;MEDNIMKFAIIIVILYSCLILAGTSPYPTEYVSADIDFHNSSNIQIGNVMKIEPNYNSGILTTASVKSTLDDFTGFSIRIKGELPDRTRIIARLFWSYDGNKWLGPIVEPEIEPNIQEGFHDGYLYANPYWTAKPPAKFYRAELKLYGNGNTSPIIERIDFVFMDCGWTDYNVKTVSPLEYPMPEYVSRGPDGWNCDVPDTFYRGTPIYFDLVTHITIHHTAGATSTPSDPCAQMRNIWNYHVHTRGWNDIGYNFVLDHLGNIYHGRYCADLSTMNVQGAHVSYHNYETMGFSVMGNFETDTVCHATLNAIYDLISWKCDQYGIDPYGSDWNGDGEHRYYVPTILGHRDWPDASTACPGANFYPLIPSIRDSVFNRLYSSGGTDSIIVDNGDPEFSIIGVWYDGTYSPSSGWDNDYMYCNAGGDIDRATWTPELPNYAQYDIYMWWYGGSNRCNNIPIRIVGTEQDTVIVSQRDSGSDWHYLGRFAFDSGTSGFVQLVDSGTTDGSVVVADAVMWIFAEPLSTPDELITHKPNNINIFAYPNPFNSSVAITIETQNLASLPTIAIYDLRGNIVTSFDADGSLSPSIRGTNERSAGGASRGFIWTPAQSVPSGIYLIYATMSDEQKIAKRIIYLK
;
A
#
# COMPACT_ATOMS: atom_id res chain seq x y z
N MET A 1 14.87 -16.63 4.24
CA MET A 1 14.67 -17.90 3.51
C MET A 1 13.34 -18.55 3.87
N GLU A 2 12.80 -18.29 5.07
CA GLU A 2 11.45 -18.71 5.49
C GLU A 2 10.29 -17.90 4.85
N ASP A 3 10.49 -16.62 4.53
CA ASP A 3 9.47 -15.79 3.83
C ASP A 3 9.09 -16.29 2.44
N ASN A 4 10.05 -16.88 1.72
CA ASN A 4 9.79 -17.44 0.40
C ASN A 4 9.05 -18.78 0.47
N ILE A 5 9.14 -19.52 1.58
CA ILE A 5 8.42 -20.79 1.78
C ILE A 5 6.96 -20.52 2.11
N MET A 6 6.66 -19.44 2.84
CA MET A 6 5.27 -19.04 3.13
C MET A 6 4.56 -18.49 1.87
N LYS A 7 5.25 -17.66 1.06
CA LYS A 7 4.71 -17.22 -0.25
C LYS A 7 4.50 -18.38 -1.24
N PHE A 8 5.40 -19.37 -1.28
CA PHE A 8 5.23 -20.57 -2.12
C PHE A 8 4.12 -21.51 -1.62
N ALA A 9 3.96 -21.67 -0.30
CA ALA A 9 2.89 -22.47 0.28
C ALA A 9 1.51 -21.83 0.11
N ILE A 10 1.43 -20.49 0.19
CA ILE A 10 0.21 -19.72 -0.06
C ILE A 10 -0.21 -19.85 -1.54
N ILE A 11 0.73 -19.75 -2.49
CA ILE A 11 0.42 -19.96 -3.92
C ILE A 11 -0.02 -21.42 -4.21
N ILE A 12 0.61 -22.41 -3.57
CA ILE A 12 0.26 -23.83 -3.76
C ILE A 12 -1.09 -24.19 -3.12
N VAL A 13 -1.42 -23.63 -1.94
CA VAL A 13 -2.74 -23.83 -1.31
C VAL A 13 -3.83 -23.10 -2.10
N ILE A 14 -3.54 -21.90 -2.65
CA ILE A 14 -4.47 -21.12 -3.48
C ILE A 14 -4.77 -21.83 -4.80
N LEU A 15 -3.75 -22.38 -5.47
CA LEU A 15 -3.92 -23.21 -6.69
C LEU A 15 -4.72 -24.49 -6.43
N TYR A 16 -4.67 -25.05 -5.21
CA TYR A 16 -5.49 -26.21 -4.83
C TYR A 16 -6.89 -25.84 -4.34
N SER A 17 -7.13 -24.67 -3.76
CA SER A 17 -8.48 -24.19 -3.44
C SER A 17 -9.29 -23.75 -4.66
N CYS A 18 -8.63 -23.58 -5.82
CA CYS A 18 -9.28 -23.56 -7.14
C CYS A 18 -9.80 -24.94 -7.59
N LEU A 19 -9.80 -25.98 -6.73
CA LEU A 19 -10.76 -27.10 -6.82
C LEU A 19 -12.19 -26.63 -6.47
N ILE A 20 -12.67 -25.56 -7.11
CA ILE A 20 -14.09 -25.36 -7.44
C ILE A 20 -14.38 -26.29 -8.64
N LEU A 21 -14.07 -27.57 -8.48
CA LEU A 21 -14.21 -28.59 -9.51
C LEU A 21 -15.28 -29.53 -8.95
N ALA A 22 -16.46 -29.56 -9.58
CA ALA A 22 -17.60 -30.44 -9.28
C ALA A 22 -18.59 -30.03 -8.18
N GLY A 23 -18.80 -28.74 -7.93
CA GLY A 23 -20.02 -28.28 -7.22
C GLY A 23 -20.08 -28.56 -5.71
N THR A 24 -18.96 -28.90 -5.07
CA THR A 24 -18.85 -28.99 -3.62
C THR A 24 -17.70 -28.12 -3.13
N SER A 25 -17.96 -26.82 -2.95
CA SER A 25 -17.04 -25.98 -2.19
C SER A 25 -16.98 -26.52 -0.76
N PRO A 26 -15.78 -26.68 -0.16
CA PRO A 26 -15.67 -27.04 1.26
C PRO A 26 -16.11 -25.90 2.19
N TYR A 27 -16.40 -24.73 1.63
CA TYR A 27 -16.78 -23.50 2.30
C TYR A 27 -18.23 -23.11 1.95
N PRO A 28 -19.00 -22.46 2.84
CA PRO A 28 -20.27 -21.86 2.48
C PRO A 28 -20.10 -20.97 1.24
N THR A 29 -20.81 -21.30 0.16
CA THR A 29 -20.70 -20.61 -1.12
C THR A 29 -22.09 -20.35 -1.67
N GLU A 30 -22.37 -19.09 -2.01
CA GLU A 30 -23.60 -18.64 -2.61
C GLU A 30 -23.37 -18.26 -4.08
N TYR A 31 -24.30 -18.68 -4.94
CA TYR A 31 -24.31 -18.31 -6.35
C TYR A 31 -25.55 -17.47 -6.63
N VAL A 32 -25.37 -16.23 -7.06
CA VAL A 32 -26.47 -15.29 -7.33
C VAL A 32 -26.44 -14.90 -8.80
N SER A 33 -27.42 -15.38 -9.57
CA SER A 33 -27.60 -14.98 -10.97
C SER A 33 -27.92 -13.49 -11.04
N ALA A 34 -27.26 -12.76 -11.92
CA ALA A 34 -27.52 -11.35 -12.15
C ALA A 34 -28.43 -11.15 -13.37
N ASP A 35 -29.48 -10.34 -13.20
CA ASP A 35 -30.27 -9.85 -14.32
C ASP A 35 -29.47 -8.81 -15.13
N ILE A 36 -29.90 -8.53 -16.35
CA ILE A 36 -29.23 -7.58 -17.23
C ILE A 36 -29.81 -6.18 -17.06
N ASP A 37 -28.92 -5.20 -16.95
CA ASP A 37 -29.27 -3.80 -17.03
C ASP A 37 -29.28 -3.36 -18.50
N PHE A 38 -30.49 -3.32 -19.07
CA PHE A 38 -30.71 -2.94 -20.46
C PHE A 38 -30.36 -1.48 -20.76
N HIS A 39 -30.41 -0.59 -19.77
CA HIS A 39 -30.18 0.84 -19.99
C HIS A 39 -28.70 1.17 -20.18
N ASN A 40 -27.82 0.38 -19.55
CA ASN A 40 -26.38 0.61 -19.55
C ASN A 40 -25.61 -0.44 -20.39
N SER A 41 -26.31 -1.20 -21.22
CA SER A 41 -25.72 -2.14 -22.19
C SER A 41 -25.70 -1.52 -23.59
N SER A 42 -24.64 -1.71 -24.36
CA SER A 42 -24.48 -1.13 -25.69
C SER A 42 -23.84 -2.09 -26.69
N ASN A 43 -24.29 -2.06 -27.95
CA ASN A 43 -23.80 -2.91 -29.04
C ASN A 43 -23.88 -4.43 -28.75
N ILE A 44 -24.84 -4.84 -27.91
CA ILE A 44 -25.12 -6.25 -27.58
C ILE A 44 -26.53 -6.61 -28.03
N GLN A 45 -26.64 -7.69 -28.80
CA GLN A 45 -27.90 -8.36 -29.10
C GLN A 45 -28.32 -9.18 -27.89
N ILE A 46 -29.47 -8.87 -27.31
CA ILE A 46 -30.00 -9.52 -26.11
C ILE A 46 -31.21 -10.39 -26.49
N GLY A 47 -31.11 -11.69 -26.22
CA GLY A 47 -32.18 -12.67 -26.40
C GLY A 47 -32.03 -13.83 -25.40
N ASN A 48 -32.28 -15.08 -25.84
CA ASN A 48 -31.96 -16.26 -25.01
C ASN A 48 -30.46 -16.38 -24.69
N VAL A 49 -29.63 -15.70 -25.50
CA VAL A 49 -28.20 -15.49 -25.29
C VAL A 49 -27.87 -14.03 -25.60
N MET A 50 -26.75 -13.55 -25.07
CA MET A 50 -26.22 -12.21 -25.25
C MET A 50 -24.93 -12.30 -26.07
N LYS A 51 -24.83 -11.50 -27.14
CA LYS A 51 -23.66 -11.46 -28.01
C LYS A 51 -23.52 -10.09 -28.66
N ILE A 52 -22.38 -9.77 -29.25
CA ILE A 52 -22.17 -8.49 -29.94
C ILE A 52 -23.16 -8.35 -31.12
N GLU A 53 -23.79 -7.18 -31.25
CA GLU A 53 -24.71 -6.87 -32.37
C GLU A 53 -23.98 -7.02 -33.72
N PRO A 54 -24.67 -7.45 -34.79
CA PRO A 54 -24.10 -7.47 -36.14
C PRO A 54 -23.54 -6.09 -36.51
N ASN A 55 -22.35 -6.07 -37.12
CA ASN A 55 -21.58 -4.89 -37.53
C ASN A 55 -20.74 -4.20 -36.43
N TYR A 56 -20.74 -4.71 -35.20
CA TYR A 56 -19.83 -4.25 -34.15
C TYR A 56 -18.77 -5.33 -33.84
N ASN A 57 -17.55 -4.88 -33.53
CA ASN A 57 -16.46 -5.77 -33.09
C ASN A 57 -16.32 -5.79 -31.55
N SER A 58 -17.08 -4.97 -30.84
CA SER A 58 -17.11 -4.97 -29.38
C SER A 58 -18.47 -4.51 -28.87
N GLY A 59 -18.81 -4.89 -27.64
CA GLY A 59 -20.01 -4.43 -26.96
C GLY A 59 -19.87 -4.46 -25.45
N ILE A 60 -20.74 -3.74 -24.76
CA ILE A 60 -20.77 -3.62 -23.31
C ILE A 60 -22.07 -4.24 -22.80
N LEU A 61 -21.93 -5.20 -21.87
CA LEU A 61 -23.04 -5.84 -21.18
C LEU A 61 -22.94 -5.51 -19.69
N THR A 62 -23.98 -4.88 -19.14
CA THR A 62 -24.01 -4.48 -17.74
C THR A 62 -25.06 -5.29 -16.98
N THR A 63 -24.73 -5.74 -15.76
CA THR A 63 -25.69 -6.44 -14.91
C THR A 63 -26.44 -5.48 -14.00
N ALA A 64 -27.67 -5.84 -13.63
CA ALA A 64 -28.33 -5.27 -12.46
C ALA A 64 -27.52 -5.59 -11.19
N SER A 65 -27.81 -4.85 -10.11
CA SER A 65 -27.21 -5.12 -8.81
C SER A 65 -27.75 -6.40 -8.19
N VAL A 66 -26.86 -7.28 -7.75
CA VAL A 66 -27.16 -8.43 -6.91
C VAL A 66 -26.80 -8.15 -5.46
N LYS A 67 -27.42 -8.88 -4.54
CA LYS A 67 -27.11 -8.84 -3.11
C LYS A 67 -26.87 -10.26 -2.62
N SER A 68 -25.78 -10.46 -1.89
CA SER A 68 -25.50 -11.73 -1.20
C SER A 68 -26.39 -11.87 0.03
N THR A 69 -26.80 -13.10 0.34
CA THR A 69 -27.46 -13.46 1.60
C THR A 69 -26.49 -13.95 2.67
N LEU A 70 -25.21 -14.11 2.33
CA LEU A 70 -24.13 -14.35 3.29
C LEU A 70 -23.77 -13.03 3.98
N ASP A 71 -23.90 -12.98 5.30
CA ASP A 71 -23.60 -11.76 6.07
C ASP A 71 -22.09 -11.52 6.24
N ASP A 72 -21.26 -12.58 6.16
CA ASP A 72 -19.83 -12.55 6.54
C ASP A 72 -18.89 -13.21 5.52
N PHE A 73 -19.25 -13.27 4.23
CA PHE A 73 -18.38 -13.88 3.22
C PHE A 73 -17.03 -13.14 3.10
N THR A 74 -15.98 -13.90 2.82
CA THR A 74 -14.59 -13.42 2.81
C THR A 74 -14.04 -13.25 1.41
N GLY A 75 -14.70 -13.81 0.39
CA GLY A 75 -14.33 -13.62 -1.01
C GLY A 75 -15.52 -13.60 -1.97
N PHE A 76 -15.34 -12.97 -3.13
CA PHE A 76 -16.33 -12.92 -4.20
C PHE A 76 -15.68 -13.01 -5.58
N SER A 77 -16.42 -13.53 -6.57
CA SER A 77 -16.01 -13.63 -7.97
C SER A 77 -17.23 -13.56 -8.89
N ILE A 78 -17.01 -13.63 -10.21
CA ILE A 78 -18.05 -13.92 -11.19
C ILE A 78 -17.72 -15.19 -11.98
N ARG A 79 -18.77 -15.89 -12.40
CA ARG A 79 -18.69 -16.92 -13.43
C ARG A 79 -19.69 -16.64 -14.54
N ILE A 80 -19.31 -16.98 -15.75
CA ILE A 80 -20.07 -16.69 -16.96
C ILE A 80 -20.39 -18.02 -17.63
N LYS A 81 -21.67 -18.33 -17.78
CA LYS A 81 -22.12 -19.44 -18.62
C LYS A 81 -22.16 -18.95 -20.06
N GLY A 82 -21.46 -19.62 -20.96
CA GLY A 82 -21.40 -19.18 -22.34
C GLY A 82 -20.30 -19.84 -23.14
N GLU A 83 -20.06 -19.30 -24.33
CA GLU A 83 -19.00 -19.71 -25.23
C GLU A 83 -18.05 -18.54 -25.46
N LEU A 84 -16.74 -18.81 -25.37
CA LEU A 84 -15.68 -17.88 -25.72
C LEU A 84 -14.91 -18.42 -26.93
N PRO A 85 -15.34 -18.12 -28.17
CA PRO A 85 -14.68 -18.60 -29.38
C PRO A 85 -13.23 -18.12 -29.50
N ASP A 86 -12.40 -18.84 -30.24
CA ASP A 86 -11.00 -18.48 -30.47
C ASP A 86 -10.82 -17.01 -30.88
N ARG A 87 -9.86 -16.33 -30.23
CA ARG A 87 -9.50 -14.92 -30.47
C ARG A 87 -10.61 -13.92 -30.16
N THR A 88 -11.61 -14.30 -29.37
CA THR A 88 -12.54 -13.38 -28.72
C THR A 88 -12.10 -13.16 -27.27
N ARG A 89 -12.52 -12.05 -26.66
CA ARG A 89 -12.11 -11.65 -25.30
C ARG A 89 -13.29 -11.12 -24.50
N ILE A 90 -13.29 -11.40 -23.20
CA ILE A 90 -14.17 -10.76 -22.22
C ILE A 90 -13.28 -10.09 -21.16
N ILE A 91 -13.53 -8.80 -20.93
CA ILE A 91 -13.03 -8.09 -19.75
C ILE A 91 -14.20 -7.86 -18.82
N ALA A 92 -14.04 -8.25 -17.55
CA ALA A 92 -15.01 -7.96 -16.51
C ALA A 92 -14.52 -6.82 -15.62
N ARG A 93 -15.44 -5.93 -15.29
CA ARG A 93 -15.27 -4.83 -14.35
C ARG A 93 -16.29 -5.02 -13.23
N LEU A 94 -15.80 -5.28 -12.02
CA LEU A 94 -16.65 -5.58 -10.87
C LEU A 94 -16.79 -4.35 -9.99
N PHE A 95 -18.02 -4.02 -9.65
CA PHE A 95 -18.38 -2.91 -8.78
C PHE A 95 -19.12 -3.42 -7.55
N TRP A 96 -18.93 -2.75 -6.42
CA TRP A 96 -19.59 -3.08 -5.16
C TRP A 96 -20.14 -1.84 -4.46
N SER A 97 -21.12 -2.03 -3.59
CA SER A 97 -21.73 -0.94 -2.83
C SER A 97 -22.19 -1.44 -1.46
N TYR A 98 -21.94 -0.65 -0.42
CA TYR A 98 -22.39 -0.96 0.93
C TYR A 98 -23.87 -0.61 1.15
N ASP A 99 -24.38 0.39 0.42
CA ASP A 99 -25.70 1.00 0.63
C ASP A 99 -26.65 0.87 -0.57
N GLY A 100 -26.15 0.43 -1.73
CA GLY A 100 -26.89 0.29 -2.98
C GLY A 100 -26.96 1.57 -3.80
N ASN A 101 -26.42 2.69 -3.28
CA ASN A 101 -26.47 4.01 -3.91
C ASN A 101 -25.08 4.49 -4.36
N LYS A 102 -24.07 4.40 -3.50
CA LYS A 102 -22.67 4.74 -3.83
C LYS A 102 -21.93 3.47 -4.25
N TRP A 103 -21.48 3.44 -5.50
CA TRP A 103 -20.76 2.31 -6.09
C TRP A 103 -19.26 2.55 -6.10
N LEU A 104 -18.49 1.55 -5.70
CA LEU A 104 -17.03 1.48 -5.64
C LEU A 104 -16.50 0.52 -6.72
N GLY A 105 -15.23 0.66 -7.09
CA GLY A 105 -14.61 -0.04 -8.20
C GLY A 105 -14.52 0.82 -9.48
N PRO A 106 -14.21 0.23 -10.66
CA PRO A 106 -14.18 -1.21 -10.88
C PRO A 106 -12.87 -1.86 -10.44
N ILE A 107 -12.96 -3.06 -9.90
CA ILE A 107 -11.86 -4.03 -10.02
C ILE A 107 -11.84 -4.48 -11.48
N VAL A 108 -10.72 -4.25 -12.16
CA VAL A 108 -10.55 -4.57 -13.58
C VAL A 108 -9.83 -5.90 -13.71
N GLU A 109 -10.52 -6.93 -14.22
CA GLU A 109 -9.88 -8.16 -14.65
C GLU A 109 -9.22 -7.94 -16.02
N PRO A 110 -7.90 -8.13 -16.16
CA PRO A 110 -7.22 -7.87 -17.43
C PRO A 110 -7.68 -8.79 -18.56
N GLU A 111 -8.09 -10.03 -18.27
CA GLU A 111 -8.70 -10.95 -19.26
C GLU A 111 -9.35 -12.17 -18.56
N ILE A 112 -10.60 -12.50 -18.87
CA ILE A 112 -11.13 -13.85 -18.54
C ILE A 112 -10.55 -14.81 -19.58
N GLU A 113 -9.37 -15.36 -19.28
CA GLU A 113 -8.65 -16.23 -20.21
C GLU A 113 -9.20 -17.67 -20.19
N PRO A 114 -9.46 -18.30 -21.35
CA PRO A 114 -9.69 -19.73 -21.45
C PRO A 114 -8.34 -20.45 -21.38
N ASN A 115 -7.66 -20.38 -20.23
CA ASN A 115 -6.36 -21.03 -20.11
C ASN A 115 -6.54 -22.54 -19.94
N ILE A 116 -5.72 -23.35 -20.62
CA ILE A 116 -5.82 -24.82 -20.77
C ILE A 116 -5.72 -25.62 -19.45
N GLN A 117 -5.51 -24.95 -18.30
CA GLN A 117 -5.48 -25.55 -16.97
C GLN A 117 -6.56 -25.03 -15.99
N GLU A 118 -7.26 -23.93 -16.30
CA GLU A 118 -8.27 -23.34 -15.38
C GLU A 118 -9.53 -22.76 -16.08
N GLY A 119 -9.58 -22.75 -17.42
CA GLY A 119 -10.46 -21.83 -18.16
C GLY A 119 -11.80 -22.33 -18.71
N PHE A 120 -12.19 -23.61 -18.56
CA PHE A 120 -13.55 -24.04 -18.93
C PHE A 120 -13.92 -25.32 -18.20
N HIS A 121 -14.70 -25.20 -17.12
CA HIS A 121 -15.13 -26.33 -16.32
C HIS A 121 -16.64 -26.24 -16.07
N ASP A 122 -17.34 -27.36 -16.23
CA ASP A 122 -18.80 -27.48 -16.06
C ASP A 122 -19.64 -26.50 -16.92
N GLY A 123 -19.09 -26.00 -18.04
CA GLY A 123 -19.75 -25.08 -18.96
C GLY A 123 -19.72 -23.59 -18.55
N TYR A 124 -18.83 -23.22 -17.62
CA TYR A 124 -18.63 -21.84 -17.17
C TYR A 124 -17.18 -21.39 -17.37
N LEU A 125 -17.04 -20.10 -17.68
CA LEU A 125 -15.81 -19.32 -17.63
C LEU A 125 -15.76 -18.65 -16.26
N TYR A 126 -14.63 -18.70 -15.57
CA TYR A 126 -14.47 -18.15 -14.22
C TYR A 126 -13.51 -16.96 -14.24
N ALA A 127 -13.84 -15.90 -13.49
CA ALA A 127 -12.91 -14.83 -13.16
C ALA A 127 -12.10 -15.19 -11.90
N ASN A 128 -10.98 -14.50 -11.68
CA ASN A 128 -10.20 -14.70 -10.47
C ASN A 128 -11.03 -14.28 -9.24
N PRO A 129 -10.97 -15.04 -8.14
CA PRO A 129 -11.66 -14.65 -6.92
C PRO A 129 -10.95 -13.49 -6.21
N TYR A 130 -11.75 -12.56 -5.71
CA TYR A 130 -11.33 -11.42 -4.89
C TYR A 130 -11.65 -11.66 -3.44
N TRP A 131 -10.73 -11.25 -2.56
CA TRP A 131 -10.92 -11.35 -1.12
C TRP A 131 -11.32 -9.98 -0.56
N THR A 132 -12.36 -9.93 0.26
CA THR A 132 -12.99 -8.72 0.76
C THR A 132 -12.76 -8.53 2.25
N ALA A 133 -12.70 -7.27 2.68
CA ALA A 133 -12.71 -6.86 4.08
C ALA A 133 -14.02 -7.25 4.78
N LYS A 134 -14.00 -7.35 6.12
CA LYS A 134 -15.22 -7.43 6.94
C LYS A 134 -15.65 -6.04 7.46
N PRO A 135 -16.96 -5.71 7.48
CA PRO A 135 -18.03 -6.46 6.83
C PRO A 135 -17.95 -6.31 5.30
N PRO A 136 -18.32 -7.34 4.52
CA PRO A 136 -18.33 -7.24 3.07
C PRO A 136 -19.38 -6.23 2.59
N ALA A 137 -19.20 -5.70 1.38
CA ALA A 137 -20.22 -4.86 0.75
C ALA A 137 -21.50 -5.66 0.50
N LYS A 138 -22.63 -4.97 0.39
CA LYS A 138 -23.97 -5.60 0.35
C LYS A 138 -24.53 -5.75 -1.06
N PHE A 139 -24.04 -4.96 -2.02
CA PHE A 139 -24.53 -4.95 -3.39
C PHE A 139 -23.37 -5.06 -4.36
N TYR A 140 -23.55 -5.82 -5.44
CA TYR A 140 -22.51 -6.07 -6.45
C TYR A 140 -23.12 -5.97 -7.84
N ARG A 141 -22.36 -5.48 -8.81
CA ARG A 141 -22.73 -5.48 -10.24
C ARG A 141 -21.49 -5.59 -11.10
N ALA A 142 -21.66 -6.00 -12.35
CA ALA A 142 -20.57 -6.18 -13.29
C ALA A 142 -20.84 -5.45 -14.60
N GLU A 143 -19.79 -4.90 -15.19
CA GLU A 143 -19.74 -4.47 -16.59
C GLU A 143 -18.80 -5.41 -17.35
N LEU A 144 -19.29 -6.03 -18.40
CA LEU A 144 -18.53 -6.95 -19.25
C LEU A 144 -18.30 -6.28 -20.60
N LYS A 145 -17.03 -6.08 -20.96
CA LYS A 145 -16.62 -5.64 -22.29
C LYS A 145 -16.29 -6.85 -23.14
N LEU A 146 -17.11 -7.09 -24.15
CA LEU A 146 -16.95 -8.19 -25.09
C LEU A 146 -16.19 -7.70 -26.33
N TYR A 147 -15.24 -8.49 -26.78
CA TYR A 147 -14.47 -8.24 -28.01
C TYR A 147 -14.60 -9.45 -28.93
N GLY A 148 -15.08 -9.20 -30.15
CA GLY A 148 -15.19 -10.18 -31.23
C GLY A 148 -14.05 -10.10 -32.23
N ASN A 149 -13.97 -11.07 -33.13
CA ASN A 149 -12.96 -11.13 -34.20
C ASN A 149 -13.62 -11.17 -35.58
N GLY A 150 -14.26 -10.06 -35.97
CA GLY A 150 -14.88 -9.84 -37.29
C GLY A 150 -16.22 -10.58 -37.50
N ASN A 151 -16.22 -11.92 -37.40
CA ASN A 151 -17.41 -12.78 -37.60
C ASN A 151 -17.76 -13.68 -36.41
N THR A 152 -16.92 -13.69 -35.37
CA THR A 152 -17.14 -14.46 -34.13
C THR A 152 -17.29 -13.50 -32.95
N SER A 153 -18.18 -13.83 -32.01
CA SER A 153 -18.45 -13.04 -30.82
C SER A 153 -18.56 -13.95 -29.61
N PRO A 154 -18.15 -13.50 -28.40
CA PRO A 154 -18.50 -14.20 -27.17
C PRO A 154 -20.02 -14.34 -27.06
N ILE A 155 -20.47 -15.52 -26.64
CA ILE A 155 -21.88 -15.82 -26.37
C ILE A 155 -22.02 -15.96 -24.86
N ILE A 156 -22.87 -15.15 -24.26
CA ILE A 156 -23.17 -15.22 -22.83
C ILE A 156 -24.60 -15.71 -22.66
N GLU A 157 -24.77 -16.80 -21.92
CA GLU A 157 -26.08 -17.33 -21.52
C GLU A 157 -26.48 -16.80 -20.14
N ARG A 158 -25.51 -16.68 -19.22
CA ARG A 158 -25.78 -16.30 -17.83
C ARG A 158 -24.54 -15.74 -17.14
N ILE A 159 -24.73 -14.84 -16.19
CA ILE A 159 -23.68 -14.31 -15.31
C ILE A 159 -24.11 -14.58 -13.87
N ASP A 160 -23.27 -15.28 -13.12
CA ASP A 160 -23.50 -15.54 -11.69
C ASP A 160 -22.39 -14.86 -10.88
N PHE A 161 -22.77 -14.14 -9.83
CA PHE A 161 -21.86 -13.77 -8.76
C PHE A 161 -21.65 -14.97 -7.83
N VAL A 162 -20.42 -15.17 -7.41
CA VAL A 162 -20.02 -16.23 -6.49
C VAL A 162 -19.54 -15.58 -5.21
N PHE A 163 -20.19 -15.83 -4.08
CA PHE A 163 -19.77 -15.34 -2.76
C PHE A 163 -19.32 -16.53 -1.92
N MET A 164 -18.16 -16.43 -1.28
CA MET A 164 -17.51 -17.51 -0.56
C MET A 164 -17.12 -17.06 0.84
N ASP A 165 -17.63 -17.74 1.86
CA ASP A 165 -17.16 -17.60 3.23
C ASP A 165 -16.11 -18.67 3.51
N CYS A 166 -14.84 -18.33 3.34
CA CYS A 166 -13.74 -19.25 3.55
C CYS A 166 -13.31 -19.36 5.03
N GLY A 167 -14.05 -18.76 5.97
CA GLY A 167 -13.80 -18.89 7.41
C GLY A 167 -12.57 -18.13 7.91
N TRP A 168 -12.05 -17.16 7.16
CA TRP A 168 -10.94 -16.30 7.58
C TRP A 168 -11.48 -15.10 8.38
N THR A 169 -11.13 -14.99 9.67
CA THR A 169 -11.50 -13.85 10.53
C THR A 169 -10.37 -12.88 10.83
N ASP A 170 -9.11 -13.19 10.49
CA ASP A 170 -7.95 -12.40 10.94
C ASP A 170 -7.16 -11.76 9.80
N TYR A 171 -7.86 -11.11 8.87
CA TYR A 171 -7.28 -9.91 8.30
C TYR A 171 -7.92 -8.72 9.01
N ASN A 172 -7.13 -8.01 9.81
CA ASN A 172 -7.31 -6.59 9.99
C ASN A 172 -7.14 -5.94 8.61
N VAL A 173 -8.13 -6.10 7.74
CA VAL A 173 -8.38 -5.05 6.77
C VAL A 173 -8.84 -3.89 7.64
N LYS A 174 -7.90 -2.96 7.87
CA LYS A 174 -8.27 -1.61 8.29
C LYS A 174 -9.52 -1.27 7.51
N THR A 175 -10.60 -0.97 8.21
CA THR A 175 -11.74 -0.30 7.59
C THR A 175 -11.15 0.99 7.03
N VAL A 176 -10.76 0.96 5.74
CA VAL A 176 -10.46 2.16 5.00
C VAL A 176 -11.82 2.77 4.78
N SER A 177 -12.30 3.50 5.78
CA SER A 177 -13.09 4.68 5.48
C SER A 177 -12.20 5.46 4.51
N PRO A 178 -12.61 5.68 3.24
CA PRO A 178 -11.76 6.43 2.33
C PRO A 178 -11.51 7.79 2.99
N LEU A 179 -10.25 8.03 3.35
CA LEU A 179 -9.78 9.40 3.35
C LEU A 179 -9.86 9.80 1.87
N GLU A 180 -10.89 10.55 1.47
CA GLU A 180 -10.84 11.25 0.20
C GLU A 180 -9.63 12.17 0.28
N TYR A 181 -8.56 11.87 -0.47
CA TYR A 181 -7.37 12.69 -0.47
C TYR A 181 -7.76 14.05 -1.08
N PRO A 182 -7.68 15.16 -0.33
CA PRO A 182 -8.26 16.41 -0.76
C PRO A 182 -7.55 16.92 -2.01
N MET A 183 -8.30 17.57 -2.90
CA MET A 183 -7.69 18.32 -4.00
C MET A 183 -6.78 19.40 -3.41
N PRO A 184 -5.50 19.48 -3.81
CA PRO A 184 -4.60 20.49 -3.28
C PRO A 184 -5.00 21.89 -3.73
N GLU A 185 -4.58 22.90 -2.98
CA GLU A 185 -4.68 24.29 -3.43
C GLU A 185 -3.88 24.49 -4.72
N TYR A 186 -4.42 25.32 -5.61
CA TYR A 186 -3.81 25.59 -6.89
C TYR A 186 -3.93 27.06 -7.29
N VAL A 187 -2.95 27.54 -8.05
CA VAL A 187 -2.95 28.85 -8.69
C VAL A 187 -3.78 28.76 -9.97
N SER A 188 -4.89 29.49 -10.00
CA SER A 188 -5.82 29.51 -11.13
C SER A 188 -5.22 30.14 -12.40
N ARG A 189 -5.86 29.91 -13.55
CA ARG A 189 -5.51 30.60 -14.81
C ARG A 189 -5.94 32.07 -14.84
N GLY A 190 -6.86 32.49 -13.97
CA GLY A 190 -7.48 33.81 -14.00
C GLY A 190 -6.56 34.96 -13.55
N PRO A 191 -7.10 36.20 -13.52
CA PRO A 191 -6.36 37.39 -13.08
C PRO A 191 -5.80 37.29 -11.65
N ASP A 192 -6.49 36.56 -10.77
CA ASP A 192 -6.07 36.32 -9.39
C ASP A 192 -5.05 35.18 -9.25
N GLY A 193 -4.72 34.50 -10.36
CA GLY A 193 -3.69 33.47 -10.41
C GLY A 193 -2.55 33.87 -11.34
N TRP A 194 -2.18 33.00 -12.30
CA TRP A 194 -1.04 33.28 -13.18
C TRP A 194 -1.36 34.22 -14.35
N ASN A 195 -2.61 34.71 -14.44
CA ASN A 195 -3.08 35.71 -15.39
C ASN A 195 -2.87 35.28 -16.85
N CYS A 196 -3.48 34.15 -17.22
CA CYS A 196 -3.55 33.66 -18.60
C CYS A 196 -4.41 34.60 -19.46
N ASP A 197 -4.01 34.82 -20.71
CA ASP A 197 -4.78 35.61 -21.68
C ASP A 197 -6.14 34.99 -22.02
N VAL A 198 -6.28 33.66 -21.87
CA VAL A 198 -7.52 32.90 -22.11
C VAL A 198 -7.80 31.97 -20.91
N PRO A 199 -8.29 32.52 -19.78
CA PRO A 199 -8.35 31.78 -18.52
C PRO A 199 -9.44 30.69 -18.51
N ASP A 200 -10.49 30.86 -19.31
CA ASP A 200 -11.73 30.07 -19.32
C ASP A 200 -11.92 29.22 -20.60
N THR A 201 -10.87 29.10 -21.43
CA THR A 201 -10.93 28.33 -22.68
C THR A 201 -9.53 28.01 -23.24
N PHE A 202 -9.49 27.26 -24.34
CA PHE A 202 -8.29 27.12 -25.17
C PHE A 202 -8.10 28.33 -26.07
N TYR A 203 -6.84 28.64 -26.40
CA TYR A 203 -6.53 29.69 -27.38
C TYR A 203 -7.08 29.34 -28.77
N ARG A 204 -7.07 28.04 -29.12
CA ARG A 204 -7.65 27.50 -30.36
C ARG A 204 -8.22 26.11 -30.13
N GLY A 205 -9.22 25.73 -30.92
CA GLY A 205 -9.82 24.40 -30.84
C GLY A 205 -10.69 24.23 -29.59
N THR A 206 -11.05 22.98 -29.29
CA THR A 206 -11.91 22.62 -28.17
C THR A 206 -11.21 21.63 -27.25
N PRO A 207 -11.36 21.74 -25.92
CA PRO A 207 -10.87 20.74 -24.99
C PRO A 207 -11.47 19.36 -25.27
N ILE A 208 -10.63 18.33 -25.17
CA ILE A 208 -11.05 16.92 -25.20
C ILE A 208 -10.96 16.43 -23.77
N TYR A 209 -12.03 15.79 -23.29
CA TYR A 209 -12.11 15.25 -21.94
C TYR A 209 -12.16 13.72 -21.98
N PHE A 210 -11.69 13.09 -20.92
CA PHE A 210 -11.82 11.65 -20.69
C PHE A 210 -12.36 11.38 -19.29
N ASP A 211 -13.09 10.28 -19.15
CA ASP A 211 -13.79 9.93 -17.91
C ASP A 211 -12.86 9.29 -16.86
N LEU A 212 -11.69 8.79 -17.29
CA LEU A 212 -10.74 8.07 -16.45
C LEU A 212 -9.32 8.59 -16.63
N VAL A 213 -8.58 8.71 -15.54
CA VAL A 213 -7.11 8.87 -15.57
C VAL A 213 -6.51 7.50 -15.22
N THR A 214 -5.60 7.02 -16.06
CA THR A 214 -4.87 5.77 -15.80
C THR A 214 -3.39 6.01 -15.53
N HIS A 215 -2.82 7.08 -16.08
CA HIS A 215 -1.39 7.37 -15.99
C HIS A 215 -1.08 8.82 -15.60
N ILE A 216 0.02 9.03 -14.89
CA ILE A 216 0.60 10.33 -14.57
C ILE A 216 2.03 10.35 -15.07
N THR A 217 2.32 11.28 -15.99
CA THR A 217 3.68 11.49 -16.50
C THR A 217 4.32 12.70 -15.84
N ILE A 218 5.50 12.47 -15.25
CA ILE A 218 6.34 13.51 -14.65
C ILE A 218 7.25 14.12 -15.72
N HIS A 219 7.23 15.44 -15.78
CA HIS A 219 8.01 16.25 -16.71
C HIS A 219 8.84 17.31 -15.99
N HIS A 220 9.82 17.85 -16.70
CA HIS A 220 10.37 19.17 -16.42
C HIS A 220 10.06 20.12 -17.58
N THR A 221 10.14 21.42 -17.35
CA THR A 221 9.97 22.40 -18.43
C THR A 221 11.22 22.55 -19.29
N ALA A 222 12.37 22.03 -18.82
CA ALA A 222 13.71 22.26 -19.39
C ALA A 222 14.06 23.76 -19.53
N GLY A 223 13.40 24.59 -18.71
CA GLY A 223 13.59 26.03 -18.64
C GLY A 223 14.49 26.43 -17.49
N ALA A 224 14.53 27.73 -17.20
CA ALA A 224 15.20 28.20 -16.00
C ALA A 224 14.39 27.84 -14.75
N THR A 225 15.08 27.50 -13.67
CA THR A 225 14.45 27.04 -12.42
C THR A 225 13.91 28.19 -11.58
N SER A 226 14.54 29.35 -11.61
CA SER A 226 14.18 30.52 -10.79
C SER A 226 14.16 31.85 -11.57
N THR A 227 14.16 31.79 -12.92
CA THR A 227 14.19 32.99 -13.76
C THR A 227 13.13 32.99 -14.87
N PRO A 228 12.27 34.03 -14.95
CA PRO A 228 12.09 35.12 -13.99
C PRO A 228 11.77 34.62 -12.57
N SER A 229 12.15 35.40 -11.56
CA SER A 229 11.88 35.10 -10.15
C SER A 229 10.39 35.07 -9.81
N ASP A 230 9.54 35.54 -10.72
CA ASP A 230 8.08 35.43 -10.69
C ASP A 230 7.65 34.14 -11.43
N PRO A 231 7.20 33.09 -10.75
CA PRO A 231 6.75 31.85 -11.39
C PRO A 231 5.48 32.03 -12.23
N CYS A 232 4.61 33.01 -11.94
CA CYS A 232 3.48 33.33 -12.80
C CYS A 232 3.96 33.88 -14.15
N ALA A 233 5.05 34.65 -14.18
CA ALA A 233 5.69 35.06 -15.43
C ALA A 233 6.30 33.87 -16.19
N GLN A 234 6.87 32.89 -15.49
CA GLN A 234 7.33 31.65 -16.12
C GLN A 234 6.17 30.86 -16.74
N MET A 235 5.04 30.73 -16.05
CA MET A 235 3.82 30.11 -16.60
C MET A 235 3.39 30.77 -17.90
N ARG A 236 3.29 32.11 -17.93
CA ARG A 236 2.95 32.87 -19.14
C ARG A 236 3.98 32.63 -20.26
N ASN A 237 5.27 32.53 -19.95
CA ASN A 237 6.30 32.23 -20.95
C ASN A 237 6.17 30.82 -21.53
N ILE A 238 5.91 29.80 -20.70
CA ILE A 238 5.70 28.42 -21.15
C ILE A 238 4.45 28.35 -22.03
N TRP A 239 3.36 28.99 -21.60
CA TRP A 239 2.11 29.07 -22.36
C TRP A 239 2.34 29.77 -23.72
N ASN A 240 3.00 30.92 -23.73
CA ASN A 240 3.32 31.66 -24.95
C ASN A 240 4.15 30.84 -25.93
N TYR A 241 5.16 30.11 -25.42
CA TYR A 241 5.97 29.22 -26.24
C TYR A 241 5.12 28.10 -26.87
N HIS A 242 4.26 27.44 -26.09
CA HIS A 242 3.37 26.40 -26.63
C HIS A 242 2.36 26.94 -27.65
N VAL A 243 1.71 28.06 -27.36
CA VAL A 243 0.59 28.57 -28.16
C VAL A 243 1.05 29.37 -29.38
N HIS A 244 2.04 30.25 -29.21
CA HIS A 244 2.50 31.14 -30.27
C HIS A 244 3.72 30.62 -31.03
N THR A 245 4.64 29.90 -30.36
CA THR A 245 5.82 29.34 -31.03
C THR A 245 5.56 27.94 -31.59
N ARG A 246 4.94 27.04 -30.82
CA ARG A 246 4.62 25.66 -31.27
C ARG A 246 3.27 25.52 -31.96
N GLY A 247 2.41 26.54 -31.87
CA GLY A 247 1.09 26.55 -32.50
C GLY A 247 0.08 25.61 -31.83
N TRP A 248 0.31 25.22 -30.58
CA TRP A 248 -0.60 24.35 -29.83
C TRP A 248 -1.88 25.09 -29.42
N ASN A 249 -2.92 24.32 -29.12
CA ASN A 249 -4.23 24.82 -28.72
C ASN A 249 -4.21 25.52 -27.35
N ASP A 250 -3.31 25.07 -26.46
CA ASP A 250 -3.10 25.58 -25.11
C ASP A 250 -1.74 25.05 -24.60
N ILE A 251 -1.37 25.38 -23.36
CA ILE A 251 -0.23 24.73 -22.67
C ILE A 251 -0.38 23.19 -22.66
N GLY A 252 0.73 22.48 -22.90
CA GLY A 252 0.72 21.02 -23.04
C GLY A 252 0.45 20.23 -21.77
N TYR A 253 0.84 20.77 -20.61
CA TYR A 253 0.77 20.10 -19.31
C TYR A 253 -0.54 20.39 -18.59
N ASN A 254 -1.11 19.40 -17.90
CA ASN A 254 -2.29 19.55 -17.08
C ASN A 254 -2.01 20.45 -15.87
N PHE A 255 -0.90 20.17 -15.19
CA PHE A 255 -0.41 20.94 -14.06
C PHE A 255 1.06 21.30 -14.25
N VAL A 256 1.45 22.44 -13.72
CA VAL A 256 2.84 22.87 -13.67
C VAL A 256 3.17 23.24 -12.22
N LEU A 257 4.36 22.91 -11.74
CA LEU A 257 4.79 23.16 -10.37
C LEU A 257 6.05 24.02 -10.35
N ASP A 258 6.14 24.97 -9.43
CA ASP A 258 7.34 25.81 -9.27
C ASP A 258 8.21 25.37 -8.08
N HIS A 259 9.37 26.04 -7.94
CA HIS A 259 10.34 25.80 -6.87
C HIS A 259 9.88 26.25 -5.47
N LEU A 260 8.69 26.83 -5.34
CA LEU A 260 8.08 27.22 -4.07
C LEU A 260 6.98 26.23 -3.64
N GLY A 261 6.71 25.20 -4.44
CA GLY A 261 5.64 24.24 -4.19
C GLY A 261 4.26 24.70 -4.67
N ASN A 262 4.15 25.80 -5.43
CA ASN A 262 2.86 26.19 -5.97
C ASN A 262 2.47 25.26 -7.12
N ILE A 263 1.21 24.81 -7.12
CA ILE A 263 0.61 24.00 -8.19
C ILE A 263 -0.21 24.92 -9.08
N TYR A 264 0.13 25.02 -10.36
CA TYR A 264 -0.58 25.85 -11.32
C TYR A 264 -1.56 25.01 -12.13
N HIS A 265 -2.78 25.52 -12.28
CA HIS A 265 -3.71 25.04 -13.30
C HIS A 265 -3.12 25.35 -14.67
N GLY A 266 -2.52 24.34 -15.30
CA GLY A 266 -1.91 24.39 -16.61
C GLY A 266 -2.99 24.41 -17.67
N ARG A 267 -3.19 23.30 -18.37
CA ARG A 267 -4.14 23.19 -19.47
C ARG A 267 -5.58 23.40 -19.01
N TYR A 268 -6.33 24.23 -19.72
CA TYR A 268 -7.68 24.61 -19.30
C TYR A 268 -8.57 23.38 -19.13
N CYS A 269 -9.22 23.32 -17.97
CA CYS A 269 -10.22 22.34 -17.58
C CYS A 269 -11.32 23.11 -16.88
N ALA A 270 -12.58 22.92 -17.28
CA ALA A 270 -13.69 23.70 -16.72
C ALA A 270 -13.91 23.43 -15.22
N ASP A 271 -13.65 22.19 -14.78
CA ASP A 271 -13.72 21.80 -13.38
C ASP A 271 -12.67 20.72 -13.08
N LEU A 272 -11.59 21.10 -12.38
CA LEU A 272 -10.50 20.20 -12.03
C LEU A 272 -10.91 19.09 -11.05
N SER A 273 -12.01 19.29 -10.31
CA SER A 273 -12.49 18.34 -9.30
C SER A 273 -13.22 17.15 -9.94
N THR A 274 -13.84 17.36 -11.10
CA THR A 274 -14.72 16.34 -11.73
C THR A 274 -14.34 16.01 -13.17
N MET A 275 -13.53 16.83 -13.84
CA MET A 275 -13.20 16.67 -15.26
C MET A 275 -11.70 16.50 -15.49
N ASN A 276 -11.35 15.72 -16.52
CA ASN A 276 -9.96 15.49 -16.93
C ASN A 276 -9.76 15.85 -18.38
N VAL A 277 -8.94 16.88 -18.62
CA VAL A 277 -8.63 17.34 -19.98
C VAL A 277 -7.43 16.60 -20.55
N GLN A 278 -7.51 16.20 -21.82
CA GLN A 278 -6.38 15.64 -22.55
C GLN A 278 -5.28 16.66 -22.76
N GLY A 279 -4.07 16.31 -22.35
CA GLY A 279 -2.83 17.07 -22.52
C GLY A 279 -2.26 17.07 -23.94
N ALA A 280 -1.05 17.62 -24.07
CA ALA A 280 -0.19 17.52 -25.27
C ALA A 280 1.29 17.48 -24.82
N HIS A 281 1.60 16.56 -23.91
CA HIS A 281 2.89 16.44 -23.25
C HIS A 281 3.68 15.18 -23.66
N VAL A 282 3.01 14.12 -24.11
CA VAL A 282 3.66 12.91 -24.67
C VAL A 282 2.95 12.51 -25.96
N SER A 283 3.66 12.47 -27.09
CA SER A 283 3.08 12.01 -28.37
C SER A 283 2.53 10.59 -28.22
N TYR A 284 1.38 10.31 -28.84
CA TYR A 284 0.65 9.02 -28.78
C TYR A 284 0.06 8.62 -27.41
N HIS A 285 0.49 9.27 -26.32
CA HIS A 285 0.14 8.88 -24.95
C HIS A 285 -0.56 9.97 -24.12
N ASN A 286 -1.15 10.97 -24.77
CA ASN A 286 -1.90 12.03 -24.07
C ASN A 286 -3.27 11.58 -23.56
N TYR A 287 -3.85 10.51 -24.13
CA TYR A 287 -5.18 10.02 -23.78
C TYR A 287 -5.12 9.26 -22.44
N GLU A 288 -6.07 9.55 -21.54
CA GLU A 288 -6.15 9.00 -20.16
C GLU A 288 -4.89 9.22 -19.30
N THR A 289 -4.00 10.12 -19.73
CA THR A 289 -2.76 10.47 -19.04
C THR A 289 -2.79 11.93 -18.61
N MET A 290 -2.32 12.23 -17.40
CA MET A 290 -2.06 13.60 -16.98
C MET A 290 -0.56 13.92 -16.99
N GLY A 291 -0.21 15.08 -17.54
CA GLY A 291 1.17 15.58 -17.56
C GLY A 291 1.41 16.60 -16.45
N PHE A 292 2.28 16.26 -15.50
CA PHE A 292 2.70 17.13 -14.39
C PHE A 292 4.13 17.60 -14.65
N SER A 293 4.33 18.90 -14.82
CA SER A 293 5.65 19.45 -15.21
C SER A 293 6.23 20.36 -14.15
N VAL A 294 7.46 20.10 -13.74
CA VAL A 294 8.18 20.95 -12.80
C VAL A 294 8.99 22.02 -13.54
N MET A 295 8.86 23.29 -13.14
CA MET A 295 9.63 24.40 -13.70
C MET A 295 11.11 24.25 -13.39
N GLY A 296 11.93 24.11 -14.42
CA GLY A 296 13.37 24.05 -14.30
C GLY A 296 14.03 23.08 -15.25
N ASN A 297 15.35 22.99 -15.14
CA ASN A 297 16.18 22.06 -15.90
C ASN A 297 16.93 21.10 -14.98
N PHE A 298 16.29 19.99 -14.63
CA PHE A 298 16.86 18.97 -13.76
C PHE A 298 17.82 17.99 -14.46
N GLU A 299 18.35 18.32 -15.63
CA GLU A 299 19.61 17.71 -16.09
C GLU A 299 20.80 18.22 -15.26
N THR A 300 20.69 19.43 -14.69
CA THR A 300 21.74 20.03 -13.86
C THR A 300 21.25 20.41 -12.47
N ASP A 301 20.00 20.87 -12.36
CA ASP A 301 19.45 21.38 -11.11
C ASP A 301 18.82 20.25 -10.29
N THR A 302 18.54 20.50 -9.02
CA THR A 302 17.84 19.57 -8.12
C THR A 302 16.41 20.06 -7.87
N VAL A 303 15.50 19.13 -7.59
CA VAL A 303 14.12 19.47 -7.19
C VAL A 303 14.12 19.84 -5.71
N CYS A 304 13.56 21.00 -5.35
CA CYS A 304 13.47 21.39 -3.95
C CYS A 304 12.33 20.64 -3.23
N HIS A 305 12.40 20.60 -1.90
CA HIS A 305 11.44 19.84 -1.10
C HIS A 305 10.00 20.36 -1.20
N ALA A 306 9.80 21.68 -1.22
CA ALA A 306 8.48 22.27 -1.38
C ALA A 306 7.79 21.77 -2.66
N THR A 307 8.54 21.67 -3.76
CA THR A 307 8.05 21.10 -5.01
C THR A 307 7.76 19.60 -4.89
N LEU A 308 8.62 18.82 -4.24
CA LEU A 308 8.37 17.39 -4.02
C LEU A 308 7.09 17.14 -3.21
N ASN A 309 6.85 17.90 -2.15
CA ASN A 309 5.60 17.80 -1.37
C ASN A 309 4.37 18.10 -2.23
N ALA A 310 4.43 19.16 -3.04
CA ALA A 310 3.35 19.50 -3.96
C ALA A 310 3.12 18.41 -5.03
N ILE A 311 4.18 17.74 -5.50
CA ILE A 311 4.07 16.58 -6.39
C ILE A 311 3.35 15.43 -5.70
N TYR A 312 3.75 15.12 -4.46
CA TYR A 312 3.11 14.06 -3.69
C TYR A 312 1.63 14.35 -3.46
N ASP A 313 1.24 15.58 -3.09
CA ASP A 313 -0.16 15.96 -2.87
C ASP A 313 -1.00 15.83 -4.13
N LEU A 314 -0.46 16.35 -5.24
CA LEU A 314 -1.14 16.35 -6.52
C LEU A 314 -1.34 14.92 -7.07
N ILE A 315 -0.29 14.09 -6.97
CA ILE A 315 -0.37 12.69 -7.40
C ILE A 315 -1.28 11.89 -6.48
N SER A 316 -1.17 12.03 -5.15
CA SER A 316 -2.05 11.35 -4.20
C SER A 316 -3.53 11.70 -4.43
N TRP A 317 -3.86 12.97 -4.64
CA TRP A 317 -5.22 13.36 -4.99
C TRP A 317 -5.73 12.65 -6.25
N LYS A 318 -4.95 12.63 -7.34
CA LYS A 318 -5.38 11.96 -8.57
C LYS A 318 -5.40 10.44 -8.47
N CYS A 319 -4.47 9.86 -7.71
CA CYS A 319 -4.45 8.42 -7.44
C CYS A 319 -5.66 8.00 -6.61
N ASP A 320 -6.01 8.73 -5.55
CA ASP A 320 -7.22 8.48 -4.76
C ASP A 320 -8.48 8.65 -5.61
N GLN A 321 -8.56 9.77 -6.34
CA GLN A 321 -9.73 10.11 -7.16
C GLN A 321 -10.06 9.04 -8.20
N TYR A 322 -9.05 8.38 -8.78
CA TYR A 322 -9.23 7.42 -9.87
C TYR A 322 -8.82 5.98 -9.52
N GLY A 323 -8.45 5.71 -8.26
CA GLY A 323 -8.00 4.39 -7.82
C GLY A 323 -6.73 3.92 -8.52
N ILE A 324 -5.81 4.84 -8.83
CA ILE A 324 -4.55 4.52 -9.50
C ILE A 324 -3.57 3.98 -8.46
N ASP A 325 -3.18 2.71 -8.58
CA ASP A 325 -2.11 2.13 -7.78
C ASP A 325 -0.77 2.81 -8.11
N PRO A 326 -0.08 3.45 -7.16
CA PRO A 326 1.21 4.11 -7.40
C PRO A 326 2.33 3.16 -7.87
N TYR A 327 2.25 1.86 -7.56
CA TYR A 327 3.16 0.83 -8.05
C TYR A 327 2.62 0.06 -9.25
N GLY A 328 1.37 0.35 -9.63
CA GLY A 328 0.68 -0.32 -10.71
C GLY A 328 1.34 -0.10 -12.07
N SER A 329 0.96 -0.94 -13.01
CA SER A 329 1.22 -0.73 -14.44
C SER A 329 -0.05 -1.00 -15.21
N ASP A 330 -0.30 -0.23 -16.25
CA ASP A 330 -1.46 -0.42 -17.12
C ASP A 330 -1.09 -0.13 -18.59
N TRP A 331 -1.99 -0.48 -19.49
CA TRP A 331 -1.84 -0.24 -20.91
C TRP A 331 -2.23 1.20 -21.26
N ASN A 332 -1.39 1.89 -22.01
CA ASN A 332 -1.73 3.19 -22.60
C ASN A 332 -1.34 3.25 -24.09
N GLY A 333 -2.10 4.02 -24.86
CA GLY A 333 -1.95 4.17 -26.31
C GLY A 333 -2.84 3.24 -27.13
N ASP A 334 -2.81 3.42 -28.45
CA ASP A 334 -3.61 2.69 -29.41
C ASP A 334 -2.77 2.10 -30.55
N GLY A 335 -3.30 1.04 -31.18
CA GLY A 335 -2.66 0.39 -32.33
C GLY A 335 -1.21 -0.04 -32.05
N GLU A 336 -0.29 0.48 -32.85
CA GLU A 336 1.14 0.15 -32.79
C GLU A 336 1.89 0.85 -31.64
N HIS A 337 1.31 1.89 -31.04
CA HIS A 337 1.91 2.66 -29.94
C HIS A 337 1.27 2.32 -28.59
N ARG A 338 0.87 1.05 -28.40
CA ARG A 338 0.23 0.59 -27.16
C ARG A 338 1.22 -0.17 -26.28
N TYR A 339 1.50 0.35 -25.09
CA TYR A 339 2.50 -0.22 -24.17
C TYR A 339 1.96 -0.43 -22.76
N TYR A 340 2.48 -1.45 -22.08
CA TYR A 340 2.24 -1.71 -20.66
C TYR A 340 3.36 -1.08 -19.86
N VAL A 341 3.05 0.00 -19.14
CA VAL A 341 4.03 0.86 -18.47
C VAL A 341 3.55 1.22 -17.06
N PRO A 342 4.44 1.68 -16.17
CA PRO A 342 4.04 2.11 -14.83
C PRO A 342 3.01 3.24 -14.88
N THR A 343 2.05 3.22 -13.96
CA THR A 343 0.99 4.24 -13.84
C THR A 343 1.54 5.62 -13.49
N ILE A 344 2.63 5.70 -12.73
CA ILE A 344 3.40 6.93 -12.47
C ILE A 344 4.76 6.77 -13.11
N LEU A 345 5.13 7.59 -14.09
CA LEU A 345 6.38 7.43 -14.84
C LEU A 345 6.96 8.76 -15.33
N GLY A 346 8.24 8.77 -15.71
CA GLY A 346 8.88 9.92 -16.31
C GLY A 346 8.61 9.98 -17.81
N HIS A 347 8.71 11.16 -18.42
CA HIS A 347 8.53 11.28 -19.88
C HIS A 347 9.45 10.34 -20.68
N ARG A 348 10.70 10.14 -20.24
CA ARG A 348 11.65 9.22 -20.88
C ARG A 348 11.30 7.73 -20.77
N ASP A 349 10.35 7.35 -19.92
CA ASP A 349 9.93 5.95 -19.75
C ASP A 349 8.96 5.48 -20.84
N TRP A 350 8.36 6.42 -21.58
CA TRP A 350 7.51 6.10 -22.72
C TRP A 350 8.36 5.54 -23.87
N PRO A 351 8.05 4.33 -24.40
CA PRO A 351 8.90 3.69 -25.42
C PRO A 351 9.14 4.50 -26.69
N ASP A 352 8.17 5.34 -27.09
CA ASP A 352 8.28 6.22 -28.25
C ASP A 352 8.90 7.59 -27.95
N ALA A 353 9.21 7.88 -26.68
CA ALA A 353 9.76 9.16 -26.29
C ALA A 353 11.29 9.18 -26.43
N SER A 354 11.79 9.98 -27.37
CA SER A 354 13.21 10.34 -27.43
C SER A 354 13.46 11.65 -26.67
N THR A 355 13.66 11.56 -25.36
CA THR A 355 13.79 12.73 -24.49
C THR A 355 14.66 12.47 -23.27
N ALA A 356 15.29 13.54 -22.76
CA ALA A 356 15.95 13.55 -21.45
C ALA A 356 14.99 13.95 -20.31
N CYS A 357 13.76 14.34 -20.60
CA CYS A 357 12.78 14.70 -19.57
C CYS A 357 12.46 13.48 -18.66
N PRO A 358 12.36 13.62 -17.32
CA PRO A 358 12.29 14.86 -16.53
C PRO A 358 13.64 15.41 -16.02
N GLY A 359 14.77 14.92 -16.52
CA GLY A 359 16.10 15.36 -16.09
C GLY A 359 16.88 14.27 -15.32
N ALA A 360 18.20 14.25 -15.46
CA ALA A 360 19.10 13.32 -14.79
C ALA A 360 19.00 13.31 -13.25
N ASN A 361 18.75 14.46 -12.62
CA ASN A 361 18.65 14.58 -11.16
C ASN A 361 17.24 14.35 -10.64
N PHE A 362 16.20 14.58 -11.45
CA PHE A 362 14.81 14.40 -11.04
C PHE A 362 14.31 12.96 -11.31
N TYR A 363 14.72 12.36 -12.42
CA TYR A 363 14.31 11.01 -12.78
C TYR A 363 14.54 9.93 -11.69
N PRO A 364 15.68 9.91 -10.97
CA PRO A 364 15.91 8.94 -9.90
C PRO A 364 14.95 9.05 -8.71
N LEU A 365 14.21 10.16 -8.57
CA LEU A 365 13.24 10.39 -7.49
C LEU A 365 11.87 9.77 -7.78
N ILE A 366 11.62 9.24 -8.99
CA ILE A 366 10.31 8.66 -9.33
C ILE A 366 9.92 7.47 -8.43
N PRO A 367 10.81 6.53 -8.10
CA PRO A 367 10.50 5.49 -7.12
C PRO A 367 10.08 6.05 -5.75
N SER A 368 10.79 7.03 -5.20
CA SER A 368 10.45 7.62 -3.89
C SER A 368 9.17 8.46 -3.94
N ILE A 369 8.82 9.02 -5.11
CA ILE A 369 7.50 9.62 -5.35
C ILE A 369 6.40 8.56 -5.23
N ARG A 370 6.56 7.39 -5.85
CA ARG A 370 5.59 6.30 -5.73
C ARG A 370 5.45 5.83 -4.28
N ASP A 371 6.58 5.69 -3.56
CA ASP A 371 6.60 5.32 -2.13
C ASP A 371 5.84 6.35 -1.29
N SER A 372 6.11 7.63 -1.50
CA SER A 372 5.46 8.72 -0.76
C SER A 372 3.95 8.75 -1.03
N VAL A 373 3.55 8.65 -2.30
CA VAL A 373 2.13 8.62 -2.69
C VAL A 373 1.42 7.41 -2.10
N PHE A 374 2.03 6.22 -2.15
CA PHE A 374 1.48 5.01 -1.56
C PHE A 374 1.28 5.17 -0.05
N ASN A 375 2.29 5.68 0.67
CA ASN A 375 2.19 5.91 2.10
C ASN A 375 1.08 6.90 2.46
N ARG A 376 0.90 7.96 1.66
CA ARG A 376 -0.15 8.96 1.82
C ARG A 376 -1.56 8.40 1.61
N LEU A 377 -1.72 7.43 0.70
CA LEU A 377 -3.02 6.81 0.40
C LEU A 377 -3.41 5.70 1.37
N TYR A 378 -2.45 4.92 1.86
CA TYR A 378 -2.73 3.65 2.54
C TYR A 378 -2.32 3.59 4.01
N SER A 379 -1.71 4.65 4.56
CA SER A 379 -1.50 4.78 6.00
C SER A 379 -2.77 5.31 6.67
N SER A 380 -3.45 4.46 7.44
CA SER A 380 -4.60 4.89 8.25
C SER A 380 -4.18 5.92 9.29
N GLY A 381 -4.45 7.19 8.97
CA GLY A 381 -4.12 8.33 9.80
C GLY A 381 -2.98 9.13 9.19
N GLY A 382 -3.34 10.13 8.38
CA GLY A 382 -2.58 11.34 8.07
C GLY A 382 -1.12 11.20 7.64
N THR A 383 -0.78 11.88 6.55
CA THR A 383 0.54 12.49 6.41
C THR A 383 0.86 13.20 7.74
N ASP A 384 2.03 13.02 8.33
CA ASP A 384 3.20 13.77 7.91
C ASP A 384 4.47 13.02 8.31
N SER A 385 5.47 13.05 7.45
CA SER A 385 6.84 12.95 7.92
C SER A 385 7.04 14.02 9.00
N ILE A 386 7.34 13.63 10.22
CA ILE A 386 7.59 14.59 11.29
C ILE A 386 9.04 15.03 11.13
N ILE A 387 9.23 16.30 10.84
CA ILE A 387 10.56 16.92 10.71
C ILE A 387 10.74 17.80 11.93
N VAL A 388 11.88 17.65 12.60
CA VAL A 388 12.34 18.60 13.61
C VAL A 388 13.61 19.21 13.07
N ASP A 389 13.58 20.51 12.84
CA ASP A 389 14.69 21.33 12.37
C ASP A 389 15.41 22.05 13.53
N ASN A 390 16.62 22.57 13.32
CA ASN A 390 17.32 23.34 14.34
C ASN A 390 16.64 24.67 14.71
N GLY A 391 15.73 25.18 13.89
CA GLY A 391 14.87 26.33 14.20
C GLY A 391 13.66 26.01 15.09
N ASP A 392 13.32 24.73 15.26
CA ASP A 392 12.06 24.30 15.88
C ASP A 392 12.14 24.25 17.43
N PRO A 393 11.00 24.47 18.13
CA PRO A 393 10.96 24.38 19.60
C PRO A 393 11.24 22.97 20.15
N GLU A 394 11.09 21.94 19.31
CA GLU A 394 11.39 20.53 19.58
C GLU A 394 12.90 20.21 19.50
N PHE A 395 13.71 21.16 19.03
CA PHE A 395 15.17 21.07 19.01
C PHE A 395 15.81 21.70 20.26
N SER A 396 16.86 21.05 20.77
CA SER A 396 17.59 21.56 21.93
C SER A 396 19.08 21.24 21.89
N ILE A 397 19.87 22.10 22.51
CA ILE A 397 21.32 22.00 22.57
C ILE A 397 21.85 22.01 24.00
N ILE A 398 22.98 21.34 24.19
CA ILE A 398 23.84 21.48 25.38
C ILE A 398 25.25 21.74 24.86
N GLY A 399 25.95 22.69 25.50
CA GLY A 399 27.30 23.08 25.11
C GLY A 399 27.33 24.36 24.26
N VAL A 400 28.39 24.54 23.47
CA VAL A 400 28.63 25.79 22.71
C VAL A 400 28.47 25.54 21.21
N TRP A 401 27.33 26.00 20.69
CA TRP A 401 27.00 25.94 19.27
C TRP A 401 26.95 27.34 18.64
N TYR A 402 27.23 27.40 17.34
CA TYR A 402 27.25 28.61 16.54
C TYR A 402 26.40 28.43 15.28
N ASP A 403 25.78 29.50 14.82
CA ASP A 403 25.02 29.50 13.56
C ASP A 403 25.96 29.39 12.35
N GLY A 404 25.61 28.52 11.41
CA GLY A 404 26.25 28.41 10.11
C GLY A 404 26.01 29.67 9.28
N THR A 405 27.08 30.36 8.89
CA THR A 405 26.99 31.66 8.16
C THR A 405 27.40 31.57 6.68
N TYR A 406 27.70 30.37 6.18
CA TYR A 406 28.25 30.18 4.84
C TYR A 406 27.14 29.87 3.82
N SER A 407 26.67 30.93 3.15
CA SER A 407 25.79 30.93 1.96
C SER A 407 24.28 30.89 2.25
N PRO A 408 23.43 31.65 1.51
CA PRO A 408 21.96 31.63 1.64
C PRO A 408 21.31 30.34 1.09
N SER A 409 21.96 29.19 1.27
CA SER A 409 21.57 27.90 0.70
C SER A 409 22.24 26.72 1.43
N SER A 410 22.62 26.88 2.70
CA SER A 410 23.35 25.87 3.45
C SER A 410 22.49 25.31 4.57
N GLY A 411 22.29 24.00 4.55
CA GLY A 411 21.47 23.26 5.52
C GLY A 411 19.98 23.18 5.17
N TRP A 412 19.21 22.43 5.95
CA TRP A 412 17.76 22.36 5.79
C TRP A 412 17.15 23.73 6.15
N ASP A 413 16.10 24.13 5.44
CA ASP A 413 15.51 25.50 5.52
C ASP A 413 16.51 26.69 5.41
N ASN A 414 17.69 26.46 4.84
CA ASN A 414 18.80 27.41 4.68
C ASN A 414 19.48 27.87 5.98
N ASP A 415 19.39 27.08 7.04
CA ASP A 415 20.24 27.26 8.22
C ASP A 415 20.81 25.92 8.73
N TYR A 416 21.76 26.01 9.64
CA TYR A 416 22.29 24.87 10.40
C TYR A 416 23.11 25.42 11.57
N MET A 417 23.40 24.56 12.54
CA MET A 417 24.28 24.87 13.65
C MET A 417 25.55 24.02 13.63
N TYR A 418 26.65 24.54 14.18
CA TYR A 418 27.88 23.79 14.32
C TYR A 418 28.57 24.01 15.67
N CYS A 419 29.32 23.00 16.10
CA CYS A 419 30.25 23.10 17.23
C CYS A 419 31.68 22.73 16.79
N ASN A 420 32.67 23.06 17.63
CA ASN A 420 34.07 22.71 17.37
C ASN A 420 34.35 21.30 17.87
N ALA A 421 34.96 20.48 17.03
CA ALA A 421 35.30 19.11 17.37
C ALA A 421 36.41 19.04 18.43
N GLY A 422 36.33 18.05 19.33
CA GLY A 422 37.37 17.77 20.33
C GLY A 422 37.39 18.70 21.56
N GLY A 423 36.29 19.42 21.80
CA GLY A 423 36.09 20.29 22.96
C GLY A 423 35.42 19.60 24.16
N ASP A 424 34.73 20.40 24.98
CA ASP A 424 33.77 19.90 25.97
C ASP A 424 32.61 19.19 25.25
N ILE A 425 31.86 18.34 25.96
CA ILE A 425 30.78 17.56 25.32
C ILE A 425 29.64 18.48 24.89
N ASP A 426 29.48 18.63 23.59
CA ASP A 426 28.39 19.32 22.90
C ASP A 426 27.33 18.29 22.44
N ARG A 427 26.05 18.66 22.56
CA ARG A 427 24.91 17.84 22.14
C ARG A 427 23.86 18.65 21.39
N ALA A 428 23.28 18.02 20.38
CA ALA A 428 22.10 18.50 19.67
C ALA A 428 21.04 17.39 19.70
N THR A 429 19.81 17.72 20.09
CA THR A 429 18.72 16.75 20.32
C THR A 429 17.44 17.20 19.63
N TRP A 430 16.88 16.33 18.81
CA TRP A 430 15.63 16.50 18.08
C TRP A 430 14.55 15.61 18.71
N THR A 431 13.50 16.20 19.29
CA THR A 431 12.46 15.49 20.05
C THR A 431 11.08 15.60 19.38
N PRO A 432 10.68 14.66 18.52
CA PRO A 432 9.40 14.73 17.82
C PRO A 432 8.20 14.47 18.75
N GLU A 433 7.01 14.93 18.35
CA GLU A 433 5.73 14.45 18.89
C GLU A 433 5.16 13.35 17.98
N LEU A 434 5.41 12.09 18.31
CA LEU A 434 5.02 10.95 17.46
C LEU A 434 3.58 10.51 17.74
N PRO A 435 2.71 10.36 16.73
CA PRO A 435 1.30 10.05 16.94
C PRO A 435 1.05 8.61 17.38
N ASN A 436 1.95 7.67 17.03
CA ASN A 436 1.69 6.23 17.15
C ASN A 436 2.88 5.49 17.77
N TYR A 437 2.58 4.46 18.57
CA TYR A 437 3.56 3.44 18.92
C TYR A 437 3.82 2.56 17.68
N ALA A 438 4.99 2.72 17.07
CA ALA A 438 5.24 2.25 15.71
C ALA A 438 6.73 2.16 15.39
N GLN A 439 7.05 1.52 14.27
CA GLN A 439 8.34 1.68 13.61
C GLN A 439 8.32 2.94 12.74
N TYR A 440 9.44 3.67 12.76
CA TYR A 440 9.69 4.85 11.95
C TYR A 440 11.02 4.69 11.20
N ASP A 441 11.02 5.05 9.90
CA ASP A 441 12.24 5.24 9.12
C ASP A 441 12.82 6.61 9.44
N ILE A 442 14.06 6.63 9.91
CA ILE A 442 14.74 7.84 10.40
C ILE A 442 15.72 8.35 9.35
N TYR A 443 15.59 9.63 9.01
CA TYR A 443 16.50 10.34 8.14
C TYR A 443 17.10 11.54 8.88
N MET A 444 18.33 11.88 8.55
CA MET A 444 18.99 13.08 9.10
C MET A 444 19.63 13.87 7.98
N TRP A 445 19.48 15.18 8.04
CA TRP A 445 20.11 16.14 7.15
C TRP A 445 21.34 16.75 7.83
N TRP A 446 22.35 17.14 7.03
CA TRP A 446 23.46 17.97 7.50
C TRP A 446 24.15 18.68 6.34
N TYR A 447 24.73 19.85 6.59
CA TYR A 447 25.58 20.52 5.61
C TYR A 447 27.01 19.96 5.57
N GLY A 448 27.31 19.25 4.48
CA GLY A 448 28.59 18.57 4.27
C GLY A 448 29.77 19.49 3.95
N GLY A 449 30.99 19.09 4.32
CA GLY A 449 32.19 19.88 4.02
C GLY A 449 33.51 19.22 4.42
N SER A 450 34.62 19.62 3.80
CA SER A 450 35.93 18.98 3.99
C SER A 450 36.51 19.11 5.41
N ASN A 451 36.06 20.10 6.18
CA ASN A 451 36.45 20.32 7.58
C ASN A 451 35.54 19.59 8.59
N ARG A 452 34.47 18.92 8.13
CA ARG A 452 33.56 18.17 9.01
C ARG A 452 34.21 16.89 9.53
N CYS A 453 33.62 16.34 10.57
CA CYS A 453 34.04 15.06 11.15
C CYS A 453 33.43 13.86 10.41
N ASN A 454 34.09 12.71 10.47
CA ASN A 454 33.70 11.49 9.73
C ASN A 454 33.10 10.39 10.61
N ASN A 455 33.34 10.45 11.92
CA ASN A 455 32.91 9.45 12.87
C ASN A 455 32.07 10.09 13.97
N ILE A 456 30.88 10.58 13.59
CA ILE A 456 29.96 11.24 14.52
C ILE A 456 28.90 10.23 14.98
N PRO A 457 28.81 9.95 16.28
CA PRO A 457 27.78 9.06 16.81
C PRO A 457 26.42 9.77 16.92
N ILE A 458 25.43 9.23 16.22
CA ILE A 458 24.03 9.64 16.27
C ILE A 458 23.27 8.60 17.10
N ARG A 459 22.83 9.00 18.29
CA ARG A 459 22.02 8.16 19.18
C ARG A 459 20.57 8.27 18.77
N ILE A 460 19.93 7.12 18.61
CA ILE A 460 18.50 7.03 18.29
C ILE A 460 17.86 6.38 19.51
N VAL A 461 17.03 7.14 20.20
CA VAL A 461 16.38 6.72 21.45
C VAL A 461 14.90 6.59 21.15
N GLY A 462 14.45 5.35 20.94
CA GLY A 462 13.04 5.00 20.83
C GLY A 462 12.63 4.10 22.00
N THR A 463 11.97 2.98 21.70
CA THR A 463 11.69 1.93 22.69
C THR A 463 12.96 1.23 23.17
N GLU A 464 13.95 1.18 22.27
CA GLU A 464 15.32 0.79 22.53
C GLU A 464 16.27 1.92 22.11
N GLN A 465 17.50 1.87 22.59
CA GLN A 465 18.54 2.83 22.21
C GLN A 465 19.51 2.16 21.23
N ASP A 466 19.74 2.80 20.09
CA ASP A 466 20.78 2.43 19.14
C ASP A 466 21.72 3.61 18.82
N THR A 467 22.82 3.35 18.12
CA THR A 467 23.77 4.38 17.68
C THR A 467 24.28 4.11 16.28
N VAL A 468 24.07 5.08 15.39
CA VAL A 468 24.53 5.06 14.00
C VAL A 468 25.74 6.00 13.88
N ILE A 469 26.79 5.58 13.17
CA ILE A 469 27.95 6.43 12.90
C ILE A 469 27.78 7.11 11.54
N VAL A 470 27.84 8.44 11.53
CA VAL A 470 27.67 9.28 10.35
C VAL A 470 28.96 10.01 9.98
N SER A 471 29.19 10.15 8.67
CA SER A 471 30.23 10.99 8.08
C SER A 471 29.64 12.24 7.47
N GLN A 472 30.10 13.41 7.89
CA GLN A 472 29.64 14.70 7.38
C GLN A 472 30.54 15.30 6.29
N ARG A 473 31.53 14.56 5.75
CA ARG A 473 32.43 15.08 4.71
C ARG A 473 31.94 14.92 3.27
N ASP A 474 31.55 13.71 2.91
CA ASP A 474 31.52 13.28 1.49
C ASP A 474 30.09 13.05 0.97
N SER A 475 29.08 13.28 1.80
CA SER A 475 27.66 13.07 1.49
C SER A 475 26.86 13.97 2.43
N GLY A 476 26.66 15.23 2.08
CA GLY A 476 25.86 16.15 2.86
C GLY A 476 25.09 17.09 1.96
N SER A 477 24.20 17.89 2.52
CA SER A 477 23.16 18.64 1.81
C SER A 477 22.12 17.71 1.15
N ASP A 478 21.82 16.58 1.81
CA ASP A 478 20.75 15.65 1.46
C ASP A 478 20.20 14.95 2.72
N TRP A 479 19.06 14.27 2.59
CA TRP A 479 18.49 13.41 3.63
C TRP A 479 19.17 12.04 3.63
N HIS A 480 19.79 11.69 4.74
CA HIS A 480 20.48 10.42 4.88
C HIS A 480 19.69 9.46 5.75
N TYR A 481 19.31 8.31 5.18
CA TYR A 481 18.64 7.24 5.91
C TYR A 481 19.57 6.64 6.97
N LEU A 482 19.14 6.68 8.23
CA LEU A 482 19.87 6.15 9.38
C LEU A 482 19.41 4.73 9.75
N GLY A 483 18.17 4.36 9.42
CA GLY A 483 17.60 3.06 9.72
C GLY A 483 16.13 3.13 10.15
N ARG A 484 15.55 1.96 10.42
CA ARG A 484 14.19 1.80 10.92
C ARG A 484 14.22 1.45 12.40
N PHE A 485 13.51 2.21 13.22
CA PHE A 485 13.55 2.07 14.68
C PHE A 485 12.14 2.15 15.28
N ALA A 486 11.94 1.46 16.40
CA ALA A 486 10.69 1.44 17.14
C ALA A 486 10.60 2.63 18.12
N PHE A 487 9.46 3.33 18.14
CA PHE A 487 9.20 4.46 19.04
C PHE A 487 7.87 4.30 19.76
N ASP A 488 7.81 4.80 20.99
CA ASP A 488 6.57 5.10 21.70
C ASP A 488 5.85 6.31 21.06
N SER A 489 4.53 6.37 21.20
CA SER A 489 3.80 7.60 20.90
C SER A 489 4.10 8.69 21.94
N GLY A 490 3.98 9.95 21.54
CA GLY A 490 4.32 11.13 22.32
C GLY A 490 5.77 11.58 22.10
N THR A 491 6.37 12.16 23.12
CA THR A 491 7.67 12.88 23.06
C THR A 491 8.81 12.17 23.82
N SER A 492 8.62 10.89 24.16
CA SER A 492 9.62 10.14 24.93
C SER A 492 10.86 9.74 24.11
N GLY A 493 10.70 9.58 22.79
CA GLY A 493 11.79 9.25 21.89
C GLY A 493 12.40 10.46 21.19
N PHE A 494 13.68 10.38 20.85
CA PHE A 494 14.45 11.46 20.23
C PHE A 494 15.67 10.95 19.47
N VAL A 495 16.19 11.78 18.58
CA VAL A 495 17.52 11.58 17.97
C VAL A 495 18.49 12.59 18.59
N GLN A 496 19.70 12.14 18.91
CA GLN A 496 20.71 12.97 19.56
C GLN A 496 22.08 12.77 18.94
N LEU A 497 22.67 13.88 18.50
CA LEU A 497 24.07 13.96 18.12
C LEU A 497 24.90 14.30 19.36
N VAL A 498 26.01 13.58 19.54
CA VAL A 498 26.99 13.85 20.60
C VAL A 498 28.38 13.95 19.98
N ASP A 499 29.09 15.04 20.22
CA ASP A 499 30.43 15.27 19.65
C ASP A 499 31.57 14.53 20.42
N SER A 500 31.24 13.96 21.57
CA SER A 500 32.18 13.38 22.54
C SER A 500 33.08 12.33 21.90
N GLY A 501 34.35 12.70 21.68
CA GLY A 501 35.40 11.82 21.15
C GLY A 501 35.61 11.92 19.65
N THR A 502 34.85 12.77 18.96
CA THR A 502 35.03 13.03 17.53
C THR A 502 36.12 14.10 17.36
N THR A 503 37.32 13.69 16.93
CA THR A 503 38.48 14.58 16.71
C THR A 503 39.07 14.46 15.30
N ASP A 504 38.39 13.74 14.42
CA ASP A 504 38.89 13.41 13.09
C ASP A 504 38.62 14.50 12.04
N GLY A 505 37.87 15.54 12.42
CA GLY A 505 37.67 16.81 11.71
C GLY A 505 37.75 18.00 12.66
N SER A 506 37.38 19.20 12.17
CA SER A 506 37.42 20.44 12.96
C SER A 506 36.07 20.83 13.56
N VAL A 507 34.97 20.39 12.97
CA VAL A 507 33.61 20.79 13.37
C VAL A 507 32.60 19.67 13.15
N VAL A 508 31.52 19.71 13.92
CA VAL A 508 30.34 18.84 13.80
C VAL A 508 29.12 19.72 13.56
N VAL A 509 28.19 19.27 12.70
CA VAL A 509 27.00 20.02 12.29
C VAL A 509 25.73 19.35 12.80
N ALA A 510 24.77 20.16 13.23
CA ALA A 510 23.40 19.78 13.56
C ALA A 510 22.45 20.61 12.71
N ASP A 511 21.44 19.96 12.15
CA ASP A 511 20.53 20.53 11.17
C ASP A 511 19.10 19.97 11.44
N ALA A 512 18.52 19.17 10.54
CA ALA A 512 17.21 18.54 10.72
C ALA A 512 17.21 16.99 10.83
N VAL A 513 16.17 16.45 11.47
CA VAL A 513 15.86 15.00 11.53
C VAL A 513 14.41 14.75 11.13
N MET A 514 14.16 13.69 10.38
CA MET A 514 12.84 13.31 9.87
C MET A 514 12.45 11.89 10.29
N TRP A 515 11.22 11.74 10.78
CA TRP A 515 10.57 10.47 11.10
C TRP A 515 9.47 10.18 10.09
N ILE A 516 9.62 9.09 9.33
CA ILE A 516 8.59 8.60 8.42
C ILE A 516 7.93 7.38 9.06
N PHE A 517 6.62 7.42 9.26
CA PHE A 517 5.87 6.27 9.75
C PHE A 517 6.08 5.07 8.81
N ALA A 518 6.48 3.93 9.36
CA ALA A 518 6.65 2.70 8.60
C ALA A 518 5.51 1.71 8.86
N GLU A 519 5.35 1.25 10.10
CA GLU A 519 4.31 0.28 10.47
C GLU A 519 3.98 0.35 11.98
N PRO A 520 2.74 0.08 12.40
CA PRO A 520 2.37 0.10 13.82
C PRO A 520 2.99 -1.09 14.56
N LEU A 521 3.35 -0.88 15.82
CA LEU A 521 3.78 -1.96 16.72
C LEU A 521 2.59 -2.36 17.62
N SER A 522 2.48 -3.64 17.95
CA SER A 522 1.45 -4.13 18.88
C SER A 522 1.83 -3.80 20.31
N THR A 523 0.94 -3.14 21.06
CA THR A 523 1.24 -2.73 22.44
C THR A 523 1.47 -3.96 23.34
N PRO A 524 2.44 -3.91 24.27
CA PRO A 524 2.62 -4.98 25.26
C PRO A 524 1.39 -5.23 26.15
N ASP A 525 0.53 -4.23 26.35
CA ASP A 525 -0.71 -4.36 27.14
C ASP A 525 -1.80 -5.20 26.44
N GLU A 526 -1.77 -5.33 25.10
CA GLU A 526 -2.59 -6.33 24.39
C GLU A 526 -2.00 -7.76 24.46
N LEU A 527 -0.78 -7.92 24.99
CA LEU A 527 -0.08 -9.21 25.13
C LEU A 527 -0.02 -9.74 26.57
N ILE A 528 -0.50 -8.98 27.57
CA ILE A 528 -0.47 -9.38 29.00
C ILE A 528 -1.87 -9.34 29.61
N THR A 529 -2.80 -10.10 29.05
CA THR A 529 -3.83 -10.73 29.87
C THR A 529 -4.06 -12.14 29.38
N HIS A 530 -3.60 -13.12 30.17
CA HIS A 530 -4.04 -14.54 30.19
C HIS A 530 -3.12 -15.60 29.54
N LYS A 531 -1.79 -15.42 29.58
CA LYS A 531 -0.85 -16.52 29.30
C LYS A 531 -0.62 -17.40 30.54
N PRO A 532 -0.95 -18.72 30.52
CA PRO A 532 -0.53 -19.65 31.56
C PRO A 532 0.99 -19.68 31.72
N ASN A 533 1.45 -19.45 32.95
CA ASN A 533 2.88 -19.39 33.25
C ASN A 533 3.55 -20.77 33.27
N ASN A 534 2.80 -21.87 33.39
CA ASN A 534 3.37 -23.22 33.47
C ASN A 534 2.56 -24.28 32.68
N ILE A 535 3.14 -24.77 31.57
CA ILE A 535 2.80 -26.09 31.00
C ILE A 535 3.90 -27.07 31.38
N ASN A 536 3.59 -27.98 32.30
CA ASN A 536 4.48 -29.05 32.73
C ASN A 536 4.04 -30.38 32.12
N ILE A 537 4.96 -31.05 31.44
CA ILE A 537 4.72 -32.33 30.75
C ILE A 537 5.63 -33.38 31.36
N PHE A 538 5.02 -34.45 31.87
CA PHE A 538 5.73 -35.58 32.41
C PHE A 538 5.47 -36.81 31.54
N ALA A 539 6.54 -37.35 30.95
CA ALA A 539 6.52 -38.61 30.21
C ALA A 539 7.30 -39.64 31.02
N TYR A 540 6.61 -40.69 31.48
CA TYR A 540 7.23 -41.79 32.20
C TYR A 540 7.29 -43.01 31.26
N PRO A 541 8.46 -43.59 30.98
CA PRO A 541 8.51 -44.91 30.39
C PRO A 541 7.98 -45.92 31.42
N ASN A 542 6.70 -46.25 31.32
CA ASN A 542 6.12 -47.34 32.09
C ASN A 542 6.24 -48.63 31.26
N PRO A 543 6.86 -49.71 31.79
CA PRO A 543 6.93 -51.00 31.07
C PRO A 543 5.56 -51.61 30.73
N PHE A 544 4.46 -51.01 31.20
CA PHE A 544 3.10 -51.45 30.96
C PHE A 544 2.20 -50.44 30.21
N ASN A 545 2.61 -49.18 29.96
CA ASN A 545 1.91 -48.26 29.03
C ASN A 545 2.73 -47.02 28.61
N SER A 546 2.51 -46.52 27.38
CA SER A 546 3.20 -45.36 26.81
C SER A 546 2.43 -44.05 27.01
N SER A 547 1.96 -43.78 28.24
CA SER A 547 1.12 -42.60 28.52
C SER A 547 1.92 -41.33 28.84
N VAL A 548 1.37 -40.17 28.46
CA VAL A 548 1.97 -38.84 28.66
C VAL A 548 1.04 -37.99 29.52
N ALA A 549 1.50 -37.54 30.68
CA ALA A 549 0.73 -36.67 31.57
C ALA A 549 1.01 -35.21 31.22
N ILE A 550 -0.06 -34.44 30.98
CA ILE A 550 0.00 -33.04 30.56
C ILE A 550 -0.79 -32.22 31.58
N THR A 551 -0.15 -31.20 32.16
CA THR A 551 -0.76 -30.33 33.16
C THR A 551 -0.68 -28.87 32.72
N ILE A 552 -1.80 -28.17 32.83
CA ILE A 552 -1.94 -26.75 32.48
C ILE A 552 -2.42 -25.98 33.71
N GLU A 553 -1.71 -24.92 34.07
CA GLU A 553 -2.13 -23.98 35.11
C GLU A 553 -3.27 -23.10 34.59
N THR A 554 -4.45 -23.22 35.19
CA THR A 554 -5.65 -22.44 34.78
C THR A 554 -5.99 -21.34 35.77
N GLN A 555 -5.07 -21.03 36.69
CA GLN A 555 -5.26 -19.95 37.65
C GLN A 555 -5.27 -18.60 36.92
N ASN A 556 -6.29 -17.78 37.18
CA ASN A 556 -6.49 -16.46 36.57
C ASN A 556 -6.83 -16.45 35.06
N LEU A 557 -7.24 -17.59 34.49
CA LEU A 557 -7.81 -17.59 33.14
C LEU A 557 -9.30 -17.24 33.18
N ALA A 558 -9.74 -16.36 32.28
CA ALA A 558 -11.16 -16.03 32.11
C ALA A 558 -12.01 -17.23 31.66
N SER A 559 -11.41 -18.21 30.97
CA SER A 559 -12.05 -19.45 30.54
C SER A 559 -11.07 -20.61 30.50
N LEU A 560 -11.58 -21.84 30.38
CA LEU A 560 -10.75 -23.03 30.23
C LEU A 560 -10.24 -23.16 28.78
N PRO A 561 -8.95 -23.51 28.56
CA PRO A 561 -8.42 -23.74 27.24
C PRO A 561 -8.87 -25.07 26.64
N THR A 562 -8.99 -25.12 25.31
CA THR A 562 -8.99 -26.38 24.54
C THR A 562 -7.56 -26.87 24.34
N ILE A 563 -7.35 -28.18 24.25
CA ILE A 563 -6.01 -28.76 24.14
C ILE A 563 -5.94 -29.70 22.96
N ALA A 564 -4.94 -29.56 22.10
CA ALA A 564 -4.73 -30.46 20.97
C ALA A 564 -3.26 -30.83 20.80
N ILE A 565 -3.00 -32.06 20.36
CA ILE A 565 -1.67 -32.59 20.07
C ILE A 565 -1.54 -32.73 18.56
N TYR A 566 -0.46 -32.20 18.01
CA TYR A 566 -0.17 -32.17 16.59
C TYR A 566 1.12 -32.91 16.27
N ASP A 567 1.18 -33.53 15.10
CA ASP A 567 2.45 -33.94 14.51
C ASP A 567 3.22 -32.72 13.94
N LEU A 568 4.47 -32.93 13.54
CA LEU A 568 5.29 -31.87 12.93
C LEU A 568 4.78 -31.36 11.57
N ARG A 569 3.78 -32.03 10.99
CA ARG A 569 3.13 -31.64 9.72
C ARG A 569 1.87 -30.82 9.95
N GLY A 570 1.51 -30.55 11.21
CA GLY A 570 0.32 -29.78 11.58
C GLY A 570 -0.98 -30.58 11.60
N ASN A 571 -0.93 -31.92 11.51
CA ASN A 571 -2.12 -32.75 11.63
C ASN A 571 -2.48 -32.97 13.10
N ILE A 572 -3.78 -32.89 13.43
CA ILE A 572 -4.28 -33.20 14.78
C ILE A 572 -4.15 -34.71 15.02
N VAL A 573 -3.40 -35.07 16.05
CA VAL A 573 -3.27 -36.44 16.56
C VAL A 573 -4.40 -36.73 17.56
N THR A 574 -4.72 -35.79 18.43
CA THR A 574 -5.86 -35.85 19.36
C THR A 574 -6.22 -34.45 19.88
N SER A 575 -7.46 -34.26 20.32
CA SER A 575 -7.95 -33.01 20.94
C SER A 575 -8.83 -33.29 22.15
N PHE A 576 -8.91 -32.31 23.03
CA PHE A 576 -9.71 -32.29 24.25
C PHE A 576 -10.43 -30.95 24.35
N ASP A 577 -11.76 -31.00 24.43
CA ASP A 577 -12.58 -29.81 24.53
C ASP A 577 -12.48 -29.17 25.92
N ALA A 578 -12.79 -27.87 25.99
CA ALA A 578 -12.72 -27.08 27.22
C ALA A 578 -13.58 -27.69 28.34
N ASP A 579 -14.77 -28.21 27.98
CA ASP A 579 -15.75 -28.84 28.89
C ASP A 579 -15.59 -30.35 29.03
N GLY A 580 -14.65 -30.96 28.29
CA GLY A 580 -14.37 -32.38 28.40
C GLY A 580 -13.89 -32.75 29.80
N SER A 581 -14.41 -33.84 30.38
CA SER A 581 -13.90 -34.34 31.66
C SER A 581 -12.46 -34.82 31.47
N LEU A 582 -11.49 -33.98 31.81
CA LEU A 582 -10.09 -34.39 31.86
C LEU A 582 -9.93 -35.32 33.05
N SER A 583 -9.53 -36.57 32.79
CA SER A 583 -9.35 -37.55 33.88
C SER A 583 -8.32 -37.01 34.87
N PRO A 584 -8.66 -36.87 36.17
CA PRO A 584 -7.76 -36.30 37.15
C PRO A 584 -6.46 -37.09 37.18
N SER A 585 -5.34 -36.40 36.99
CA SER A 585 -4.02 -36.97 37.17
C SER A 585 -3.84 -37.32 38.65
N ILE A 586 -4.00 -38.60 38.97
CA ILE A 586 -3.46 -39.25 40.18
C ILE A 586 -4.02 -38.68 41.51
N ARG A 587 -4.91 -39.45 42.15
CA ARG A 587 -5.36 -39.36 43.57
C ARG A 587 -4.80 -38.16 44.37
N GLY A 588 -5.52 -37.04 44.42
CA GLY A 588 -5.25 -36.04 45.47
C GLY A 588 -5.74 -34.61 45.25
N THR A 589 -6.00 -34.16 44.04
CA THR A 589 -6.48 -32.79 43.81
C THR A 589 -8.00 -32.77 43.67
N ASN A 590 -8.67 -32.44 44.76
CA ASN A 590 -10.13 -32.31 44.81
C ASN A 590 -10.59 -31.20 43.85
N GLU A 591 -11.44 -31.53 42.88
CA GLU A 591 -12.04 -30.60 41.90
C GLU A 591 -13.06 -29.61 42.50
N ARG A 592 -13.19 -29.50 43.82
CA ARG A 592 -14.09 -28.52 44.45
C ARG A 592 -13.53 -28.05 45.77
N SER A 593 -12.60 -27.10 45.75
CA SER A 593 -12.38 -26.15 46.87
C SER A 593 -11.45 -25.01 46.42
N ALA A 594 -12.01 -23.81 46.43
CA ALA A 594 -11.41 -22.47 46.49
C ALA A 594 -9.88 -22.34 46.35
N GLY A 595 -9.44 -21.73 45.24
CA GLY A 595 -8.15 -21.03 45.12
C GLY A 595 -7.00 -21.82 44.51
N GLY A 596 -6.95 -21.95 43.18
CA GLY A 596 -5.70 -22.27 42.44
C GLY A 596 -5.56 -23.67 41.81
N ALA A 597 -6.56 -24.18 41.08
CA ALA A 597 -6.47 -25.53 40.52
C ALA A 597 -5.99 -25.56 39.06
N SER A 598 -4.82 -26.17 38.82
CA SER A 598 -4.35 -26.62 37.50
C SER A 598 -5.18 -27.80 36.99
N ARG A 599 -5.37 -27.92 35.67
CA ARG A 599 -6.02 -29.08 35.02
C ARG A 599 -4.97 -30.04 34.47
N GLY A 600 -5.15 -31.35 34.72
CA GLY A 600 -4.25 -32.40 34.23
C GLY A 600 -4.98 -33.46 33.43
N PHE A 601 -4.36 -33.99 32.38
CA PHE A 601 -4.88 -35.14 31.62
C PHE A 601 -3.76 -36.10 31.21
N ILE A 602 -4.15 -37.33 30.86
CA ILE A 602 -3.23 -38.38 30.42
C ILE A 602 -3.54 -38.69 28.96
N TRP A 603 -2.62 -38.33 28.06
CA TRP A 603 -2.66 -38.78 26.67
C TRP A 603 -2.14 -40.22 26.60
N THR A 604 -2.96 -41.12 26.05
CA THR A 604 -2.55 -42.50 25.75
C THR A 604 -2.53 -42.65 24.23
N PRO A 605 -1.36 -42.49 23.57
CA PRO A 605 -1.27 -42.54 22.12
C PRO A 605 -1.77 -43.89 21.58
N ALA A 606 -2.55 -43.86 20.50
CA ALA A 606 -2.96 -45.07 19.81
C ALA A 606 -1.73 -45.82 19.27
N GLN A 607 -1.83 -47.15 19.07
CA GLN A 607 -0.71 -47.95 18.58
C GLN A 607 -0.18 -47.46 17.21
N SER A 608 -1.02 -46.79 16.41
CA SER A 608 -0.68 -46.19 15.12
C SER A 608 0.16 -44.91 15.23
N VAL A 609 0.27 -44.28 16.40
CA VAL A 609 1.07 -43.08 16.61
C VAL A 609 2.56 -43.48 16.69
N PRO A 610 3.43 -43.02 15.76
CA PRO A 610 4.84 -43.36 15.76
C PRO A 610 5.62 -42.67 16.89
N SER A 611 6.81 -43.17 17.23
CA SER A 611 7.76 -42.38 18.02
C SER A 611 8.16 -41.13 17.23
N GLY A 612 8.22 -39.98 17.87
CA GLY A 612 8.49 -38.72 17.17
C GLY A 612 8.35 -37.48 18.05
N ILE A 613 8.54 -36.33 17.43
CA ILE A 613 8.31 -35.03 18.07
C ILE A 613 6.85 -34.62 17.81
N TYR A 614 6.17 -34.17 18.86
CA TYR A 614 4.79 -33.68 18.79
C TYR A 614 4.70 -32.30 19.44
N LEU A 615 3.71 -31.52 19.03
CA LEU A 615 3.41 -30.20 19.56
C LEU A 615 2.09 -30.24 20.30
N ILE A 616 2.09 -29.82 21.56
CA ILE A 616 0.86 -29.62 22.33
C ILE A 616 0.50 -28.16 22.26
N TYR A 617 -0.72 -27.86 21.83
CA TYR A 617 -1.29 -26.53 21.87
C TYR A 617 -2.39 -26.48 22.92
N ALA A 618 -2.33 -25.45 23.77
CA ALA A 618 -3.44 -25.01 24.59
C ALA A 618 -3.98 -23.71 24.00
N THR A 619 -5.25 -23.71 23.61
CA THR A 619 -5.92 -22.58 22.96
C THR A 619 -6.96 -21.99 23.91
N MET A 620 -6.79 -20.72 24.24
CA MET A 620 -7.71 -19.95 25.09
C MET A 620 -8.98 -19.54 24.33
N SER A 621 -9.97 -18.99 25.04
CA SER A 621 -11.23 -18.52 24.41
C SER A 621 -11.04 -17.30 23.51
N ASP A 622 -9.99 -16.52 23.73
CA ASP A 622 -9.54 -15.41 22.90
C ASP A 622 -8.59 -15.87 21.77
N GLU A 623 -8.57 -17.17 21.47
CA GLU A 623 -7.73 -17.85 20.48
C GLU A 623 -6.22 -17.78 20.70
N GLN A 624 -5.74 -17.19 21.81
CA GLN A 624 -4.32 -17.23 22.14
C GLN A 624 -3.86 -18.68 22.36
N LYS A 625 -2.73 -19.03 21.73
CA LYS A 625 -2.17 -20.39 21.76
C LYS A 625 -0.83 -20.42 22.49
N ILE A 626 -0.69 -21.39 23.39
CA ILE A 626 0.63 -21.76 23.93
C ILE A 626 1.01 -23.13 23.39
N ALA A 627 2.21 -23.20 22.81
CA ALA A 627 2.78 -24.43 22.30
C ALA A 627 3.84 -25.01 23.25
N LYS A 628 3.85 -26.33 23.42
CA LYS A 628 4.96 -27.06 24.04
C LYS A 628 5.36 -28.26 23.18
N ARG A 629 6.64 -28.31 22.82
CA ARG A 629 7.24 -29.46 22.13
C ARG A 629 7.44 -30.63 23.09
N ILE A 630 7.06 -31.82 22.67
CA ILE A 630 7.32 -33.09 23.36
C ILE A 630 8.01 -34.08 22.43
N ILE A 631 8.73 -35.02 23.03
CA ILE A 631 9.30 -36.17 22.34
C ILE A 631 8.58 -37.40 22.89
N TYR A 632 7.89 -38.13 22.02
CA TYR A 632 7.24 -39.39 22.34
C TYR A 632 8.10 -40.54 21.82
N LEU A 633 8.48 -41.45 22.71
CA LEU A 633 9.22 -42.66 22.39
C LEU A 633 8.36 -43.85 22.81
N LYS A 634 7.94 -44.63 21.82
CA LYS A 634 7.07 -45.80 21.98
C LYS A 634 7.80 -47.00 22.60
#